data_AF-A0A939RUU4-F1
#
_entry.id   AF-A0A939RUU4-F1
#
_cell.length_a   1.000
_cell.length_b   1.000
_cell.length_c   1.000
_cell.angle_alpha   90.00
_cell.angle_beta   90.00
_cell.angle_gamma   90.00
#
_symmetry.space_group_name_H-M   'P 1'
#
loop_
_entity.id
_entity.type
_entity.pdbx_description
1 polymer ?
#
loop_
_entity_poly.entity_id
_entity_poly.type
_entity_poly.pdbx_seq_one_letter_code
_entity_poly.pdbx_strand_id
1 'polypeptide(L)'
;MSVITNTQDVLHNYLRDVDAIVADGGRVTDGWHATLAGWQHAVATRGATADAVEAFHNAVLVGDTKGIDGALVDIAAARTARDDHDLHRHTAGVVLHRLRTEYGTVAADNYAILAEQFNAAIEDLRTQHTLIDPESDPATLLRESAKVRNAWAEAAVHAERATEISAALLRAAQLAGATTTHPSLKHNDQLASIVLDLDGKATLRQAWEAWDTTGRCGRWSHLLNAGVALHARALEDITPLRRPRPLENRNVSTGPGRSVNVSVDPEDPDSYERAVAALTKRLARA
;
A
#
# COMPACT_ATOMS: atom_id res chain seq x y z
N MET A 1 5.36 2.37 -26.81
CA MET A 1 5.17 0.91 -26.93
C MET A 1 4.27 0.49 -25.79
N SER A 2 3.10 -0.09 -26.06
CA SER A 2 2.31 -0.72 -25.00
C SER A 2 2.95 -2.06 -24.66
N VAL A 3 3.28 -2.31 -23.40
CA VAL A 3 3.66 -3.65 -22.97
C VAL A 3 2.39 -4.49 -22.98
N ILE A 4 2.35 -5.50 -23.84
CA ILE A 4 1.24 -6.46 -23.84
C ILE A 4 1.42 -7.35 -22.61
N THR A 5 0.86 -6.92 -21.48
CA THR A 5 0.89 -7.69 -20.23
C THR A 5 0.15 -9.01 -20.45
N ASN A 6 0.83 -10.14 -20.20
CA ASN A 6 0.23 -11.45 -20.35
C ASN A 6 -0.90 -11.63 -19.31
N THR A 7 -2.09 -12.05 -19.74
CA THR A 7 -3.25 -12.28 -18.87
C THR A 7 -2.95 -13.28 -17.75
N GLN A 8 -2.07 -14.26 -18.00
CA GLN A 8 -1.60 -15.20 -16.98
C GLN A 8 -0.85 -14.49 -15.85
N ASP A 9 0.03 -13.54 -16.17
CA ASP A 9 0.80 -12.77 -15.19
C ASP A 9 -0.15 -11.88 -14.37
N VAL A 10 -1.18 -11.31 -14.99
CA VAL A 10 -2.22 -10.53 -14.28
C VAL A 10 -2.99 -11.42 -13.30
N LEU A 11 -3.40 -12.62 -13.72
CA LEU A 11 -4.07 -13.59 -12.86
C LEU A 11 -3.16 -14.05 -11.71
N HIS A 12 -1.90 -14.39 -11.98
CA HIS A 12 -0.96 -14.84 -10.96
C HIS A 12 -0.65 -13.74 -9.92
N ASN A 13 -0.41 -12.49 -10.37
CA ASN A 13 -0.24 -11.37 -9.44
C ASN A 13 -1.51 -11.14 -8.61
N TYR A 14 -2.69 -11.20 -9.22
CA TYR A 14 -3.96 -11.02 -8.53
C TYR A 14 -4.22 -12.09 -7.46
N LEU A 15 -3.95 -13.37 -7.77
CA LEU A 15 -4.01 -14.46 -6.79
C LEU A 15 -3.05 -14.23 -5.63
N ARG A 16 -1.77 -13.95 -5.91
CA ARG A 16 -0.76 -13.66 -4.89
C ARG A 16 -1.15 -12.48 -3.98
N ASP A 17 -1.75 -11.44 -4.55
CA ASP A 17 -2.13 -10.26 -3.80
C ASP A 17 -3.36 -10.52 -2.90
N VAL A 18 -4.29 -11.39 -3.31
CA VAL A 18 -5.39 -11.89 -2.45
C VAL A 18 -4.90 -12.88 -1.40
N ASP A 19 -4.00 -13.81 -1.75
CA ASP A 19 -3.40 -14.77 -0.80
C ASP A 19 -2.68 -14.03 0.35
N ALA A 20 -1.98 -12.93 0.04
CA ALA A 20 -1.35 -12.07 1.05
C ALA A 20 -2.39 -11.42 1.99
N ILE A 21 -3.52 -10.95 1.46
CA ILE A 21 -4.61 -10.37 2.26
C ILE A 21 -5.26 -11.43 3.17
N VAL A 22 -5.45 -12.66 2.67
CA VAL A 22 -5.98 -13.78 3.45
C VAL A 22 -5.00 -14.21 4.55
N ALA A 23 -3.70 -14.22 4.27
CA ALA A 23 -2.66 -14.53 5.27
C ALA A 23 -2.67 -13.56 6.46
N ASP A 24 -3.01 -12.28 6.23
CA ASP A 24 -3.17 -11.26 7.28
C ASP A 24 -4.61 -11.15 7.85
N GLY A 25 -5.45 -12.16 7.63
CA GLY A 25 -6.78 -12.30 8.26
C GLY A 25 -7.97 -11.83 7.42
N GLY A 26 -7.74 -11.45 6.16
CA GLY A 26 -8.78 -11.25 5.16
C GLY A 26 -9.49 -12.56 4.76
N ARG A 27 -10.54 -12.42 3.96
CA ARG A 27 -11.47 -13.51 3.59
C ARG A 27 -11.73 -13.55 2.09
N VAL A 28 -12.24 -14.69 1.63
CA VAL A 28 -12.75 -14.93 0.27
C VAL A 28 -14.07 -15.69 0.35
N THR A 29 -14.85 -15.73 -0.72
CA THR A 29 -16.12 -16.45 -0.79
C THR A 29 -15.92 -17.94 -1.12
N ASP A 30 -16.94 -18.76 -0.88
CA ASP A 30 -16.95 -20.15 -1.38
C ASP A 30 -16.87 -20.20 -2.93
N GLY A 31 -17.47 -19.20 -3.60
CA GLY A 31 -17.40 -19.05 -5.06
C GLY A 31 -15.99 -18.74 -5.58
N TRP A 32 -15.18 -17.99 -4.82
CA TRP A 32 -13.75 -17.83 -5.08
C TRP A 32 -13.01 -19.17 -5.00
N HIS A 33 -13.23 -19.94 -3.93
CA HIS A 33 -12.59 -21.24 -3.74
C HIS A 33 -12.95 -22.23 -4.85
N ALA A 34 -14.23 -22.31 -5.23
CA ALA A 34 -14.67 -23.14 -6.37
C ALA A 34 -14.00 -22.71 -7.69
N THR A 35 -14.02 -21.42 -8.00
CA THR A 35 -13.39 -20.88 -9.22
C THR A 35 -11.88 -21.15 -9.28
N LEU A 36 -11.18 -21.00 -8.15
CA LEU A 36 -9.74 -21.24 -8.06
C LEU A 36 -9.40 -22.73 -8.16
N ALA A 37 -10.15 -23.61 -7.46
CA ALA A 37 -9.97 -25.06 -7.54
C ALA A 37 -10.18 -25.57 -8.96
N GLY A 38 -11.23 -25.08 -9.64
CA GLY A 38 -11.51 -25.40 -11.04
C GLY A 38 -10.37 -24.97 -11.99
N TRP A 39 -9.85 -23.75 -11.83
CA TRP A 39 -8.68 -23.29 -12.59
C TRP A 39 -7.44 -24.15 -12.33
N GLN A 40 -7.13 -24.45 -11.06
CA GLN A 40 -6.00 -25.30 -10.69
C GLN A 40 -6.13 -26.72 -11.27
N HIS A 41 -7.35 -27.27 -11.30
CA HIS A 41 -7.63 -28.56 -11.93
C HIS A 41 -7.27 -28.51 -13.43
N ALA A 42 -7.86 -27.59 -14.20
CA ALA A 42 -7.62 -27.46 -15.64
C ALA A 42 -6.16 -27.11 -16.02
N VAL A 43 -5.39 -26.52 -15.10
CA VAL A 43 -3.93 -26.34 -15.27
C VAL A 43 -3.16 -27.65 -15.05
N ALA A 44 -3.54 -28.45 -14.06
CA ALA A 44 -2.87 -29.71 -13.72
C ALA A 44 -3.13 -30.82 -14.76
N THR A 45 -4.33 -30.85 -15.33
CA THR A 45 -4.78 -31.83 -16.31
C THR A 45 -4.55 -31.35 -17.74
N ARG A 46 -3.81 -32.11 -18.56
CA ARG A 46 -3.50 -31.71 -19.93
C ARG A 46 -4.61 -32.16 -20.90
N GLY A 47 -5.69 -31.38 -21.10
CA GLY A 47 -6.73 -31.81 -22.04
C GLY A 47 -7.95 -30.94 -22.48
N ALA A 48 -7.94 -30.06 -23.49
CA ALA A 48 -9.16 -29.32 -23.88
C ALA A 48 -9.76 -29.64 -25.27
N THR A 49 -11.03 -30.10 -25.33
CA THR A 49 -11.91 -29.94 -26.51
C THR A 49 -12.53 -28.54 -26.52
N ALA A 50 -12.94 -28.05 -27.70
CA ALA A 50 -13.64 -26.77 -27.82
C ALA A 50 -14.99 -26.76 -27.07
N ASP A 51 -15.78 -27.84 -27.21
CA ASP A 51 -17.11 -27.98 -26.59
C ASP A 51 -17.04 -27.87 -25.06
N ALA A 52 -15.96 -28.38 -24.46
CA ALA A 52 -15.71 -28.26 -23.03
C ALA A 52 -15.42 -26.82 -22.58
N VAL A 53 -14.66 -26.08 -23.39
CA VAL A 53 -14.38 -24.65 -23.16
C VAL A 53 -15.67 -23.83 -23.21
N GLU A 54 -16.56 -24.15 -24.15
CA GLU A 54 -17.86 -23.50 -24.28
C GLU A 54 -18.80 -23.84 -23.11
N ALA A 55 -18.83 -25.10 -22.67
CA ALA A 55 -19.59 -25.51 -21.49
C ALA A 55 -19.12 -24.76 -20.21
N PHE A 56 -17.82 -24.57 -20.04
CA PHE A 56 -17.23 -23.84 -18.91
C PHE A 56 -17.57 -22.36 -18.97
N HIS A 57 -17.44 -21.75 -20.15
CA HIS A 57 -17.84 -20.37 -20.38
C HIS A 57 -19.30 -20.12 -20.00
N ASN A 58 -20.20 -20.97 -20.49
CA ASN A 58 -21.62 -20.86 -20.18
C ASN A 58 -21.88 -21.00 -18.67
N ALA A 59 -21.24 -21.95 -18.01
CA ALA A 59 -21.39 -22.15 -16.57
C ALA A 59 -20.81 -21.00 -15.72
N VAL A 60 -19.65 -20.43 -16.08
CA VAL A 60 -19.08 -19.24 -15.42
C VAL A 60 -20.03 -18.04 -15.54
N LEU A 61 -20.61 -17.84 -16.74
CA LEU A 61 -21.53 -16.73 -17.02
C LEU A 61 -22.83 -16.82 -16.23
N VAL A 62 -23.42 -18.01 -16.08
CA VAL A 62 -24.65 -18.19 -15.28
C VAL A 62 -24.39 -18.42 -13.79
N GLY A 63 -23.12 -18.53 -13.38
CA GLY A 63 -22.74 -18.85 -12.00
C GLY A 63 -23.10 -20.26 -11.55
N ASP A 64 -23.26 -21.19 -12.48
CA ASP A 64 -23.46 -22.61 -12.20
C ASP A 64 -22.12 -23.23 -11.80
N THR A 65 -21.81 -23.20 -10.50
CA THR A 65 -20.58 -23.78 -9.96
C THR A 65 -20.40 -25.27 -10.31
N LYS A 66 -21.48 -26.03 -10.53
CA LYS A 66 -21.38 -27.44 -10.93
C LYS A 66 -21.06 -27.58 -12.43
N GLY A 67 -21.64 -26.74 -13.27
CA GLY A 67 -21.27 -26.65 -14.68
C GLY A 67 -19.83 -26.17 -14.88
N ILE A 68 -19.36 -25.26 -14.00
CA ILE A 68 -17.97 -24.75 -13.98
C ILE A 68 -17.02 -25.92 -13.75
N ASP A 69 -17.23 -26.67 -12.67
CA ASP A 69 -16.42 -27.84 -12.31
C ASP A 69 -16.47 -28.92 -13.40
N GLY A 70 -17.67 -29.29 -13.86
CA GLY A 70 -17.85 -30.34 -14.87
C GLY A 70 -17.17 -30.02 -16.19
N ALA A 71 -17.31 -28.79 -16.69
CA ALA A 71 -16.70 -28.40 -17.94
C ALA A 71 -15.18 -28.19 -17.84
N LEU A 72 -14.64 -27.80 -16.68
CA LEU A 72 -13.19 -27.80 -16.45
C LEU A 72 -12.59 -29.22 -16.49
N VAL A 73 -13.36 -30.24 -16.09
CA VAL A 73 -13.00 -31.67 -16.24
C VAL A 73 -13.05 -32.13 -17.71
N ASP A 74 -13.84 -31.49 -18.56
CA ASP A 74 -13.80 -31.76 -20.00
C ASP A 74 -12.67 -30.94 -20.71
N ILE A 75 -12.31 -29.75 -20.19
CA ILE A 75 -11.10 -28.94 -20.52
C ILE A 75 -9.81 -29.59 -19.98
N ALA A 76 -9.96 -30.68 -19.23
CA ALA A 76 -8.90 -31.51 -18.68
C ALA A 76 -8.58 -32.79 -19.48
N ALA A 77 -9.48 -33.28 -20.36
CA ALA A 77 -9.36 -34.53 -21.12
C ALA A 77 -8.78 -34.52 -22.58
N ALA A 78 -9.00 -33.52 -23.44
CA ALA A 78 -8.85 -33.60 -24.92
C ALA A 78 -7.89 -32.60 -25.67
N ARG A 79 -6.70 -32.25 -25.16
CA ARG A 79 -5.76 -31.27 -25.77
C ARG A 79 -4.92 -31.97 -26.84
N THR A 80 -5.05 -31.56 -28.09
CA THR A 80 -4.07 -31.88 -29.15
C THR A 80 -3.69 -30.65 -29.98
N ALA A 81 -2.50 -30.12 -29.69
CA ALA A 81 -1.62 -29.30 -30.54
C ALA A 81 -2.07 -27.92 -31.10
N ARG A 82 -1.16 -26.95 -30.92
CA ARG A 82 -0.95 -25.65 -31.62
C ARG A 82 -1.73 -24.40 -31.18
N ASP A 83 -3.04 -24.38 -31.01
CA ASP A 83 -3.76 -23.15 -30.58
C ASP A 83 -3.81 -22.95 -29.05
N ASP A 84 -2.83 -23.56 -28.38
CA ASP A 84 -2.80 -23.81 -26.94
C ASP A 84 -2.68 -22.54 -26.09
N HIS A 85 -1.93 -21.56 -26.59
CA HIS A 85 -1.64 -20.32 -25.87
C HIS A 85 -2.85 -19.38 -25.84
N ASP A 86 -3.58 -19.25 -26.95
CA ASP A 86 -4.67 -18.29 -27.05
C ASP A 86 -5.91 -18.78 -26.27
N LEU A 87 -6.20 -20.08 -26.34
CA LEU A 87 -7.19 -20.72 -25.46
C LEU A 87 -6.85 -20.50 -23.99
N HIS A 88 -5.63 -20.82 -23.57
CA HIS A 88 -5.23 -20.69 -22.17
C HIS A 88 -5.23 -19.22 -21.69
N ARG A 89 -4.84 -18.26 -22.54
CA ARG A 89 -4.94 -16.82 -22.25
C ARG A 89 -6.40 -16.39 -22.08
N HIS A 90 -7.31 -16.91 -22.90
CA HIS A 90 -8.74 -16.64 -22.84
C HIS A 90 -9.37 -17.19 -21.55
N THR A 91 -9.10 -18.45 -21.22
CA THR A 91 -9.53 -19.11 -19.97
C THR A 91 -9.04 -18.34 -18.75
N ALA A 92 -7.75 -17.94 -18.71
CA ALA A 92 -7.21 -17.12 -17.63
C ALA A 92 -7.93 -15.77 -17.48
N GLY A 93 -8.38 -15.16 -18.58
CA GLY A 93 -9.18 -13.92 -18.55
C GLY A 93 -10.56 -14.10 -17.94
N VAL A 94 -11.25 -15.20 -18.26
CA VAL A 94 -12.58 -15.52 -17.69
C VAL A 94 -12.48 -15.90 -16.21
N VAL A 95 -11.50 -16.72 -15.83
CA VAL A 95 -11.19 -17.02 -14.42
C VAL A 95 -10.88 -15.74 -13.64
N LEU A 96 -10.01 -14.88 -14.16
CA LEU A 96 -9.69 -13.59 -13.53
C LEU A 96 -10.92 -12.69 -13.36
N HIS A 97 -11.82 -12.65 -14.35
CA HIS A 97 -13.05 -11.89 -14.24
C HIS A 97 -13.94 -12.43 -13.11
N ARG A 98 -14.19 -13.75 -13.06
CA ARG A 98 -15.03 -14.35 -12.02
C ARG A 98 -14.43 -14.18 -10.62
N LEU A 99 -13.13 -14.43 -10.46
CA LEU A 99 -12.44 -14.21 -9.19
C LEU A 99 -12.55 -12.75 -8.71
N ARG A 100 -12.45 -11.77 -9.62
CA ARG A 100 -12.67 -10.35 -9.29
C ARG A 100 -14.11 -10.06 -8.85
N THR A 101 -15.11 -10.67 -9.50
CA THR A 101 -16.51 -10.54 -9.08
C THR A 101 -16.72 -11.10 -7.68
N GLU A 102 -16.19 -12.30 -7.39
CA GLU A 102 -16.28 -12.93 -6.07
C GLU A 102 -15.60 -12.11 -4.99
N TYR A 103 -14.33 -11.74 -5.18
CA TYR A 103 -13.56 -10.94 -4.22
C TYR A 103 -14.15 -9.54 -4.02
N GLY A 104 -14.72 -8.93 -5.07
CA GLY A 104 -15.37 -7.62 -5.00
C GLY A 104 -16.49 -7.54 -3.97
N THR A 105 -17.10 -8.68 -3.61
CA THR A 105 -18.12 -8.74 -2.55
C THR A 105 -17.57 -8.61 -1.12
N VAL A 106 -16.28 -8.88 -0.91
CA VAL A 106 -15.59 -8.87 0.39
C VAL A 106 -14.42 -7.87 0.46
N ALA A 107 -14.13 -7.17 -0.64
CA ALA A 107 -12.94 -6.32 -0.75
C ALA A 107 -12.92 -5.16 0.27
N ALA A 108 -14.06 -4.51 0.51
CA ALA A 108 -14.18 -3.43 1.49
C ALA A 108 -14.03 -3.94 2.94
N ASP A 109 -14.63 -5.09 3.27
CA ASP A 109 -14.49 -5.73 4.58
C ASP A 109 -13.03 -6.15 4.85
N ASN A 110 -12.35 -6.70 3.85
CA ASN A 110 -10.93 -7.04 3.94
C ASN A 110 -10.06 -5.80 4.17
N TYR A 111 -10.38 -4.68 3.51
CA TYR A 111 -9.71 -3.40 3.79
C TYR A 111 -9.95 -2.95 5.23
N ALA A 112 -11.20 -2.98 5.71
CA ALA A 112 -11.56 -2.58 7.06
C ALA A 112 -10.85 -3.40 8.15
N ILE A 113 -10.77 -4.73 7.97
CA ILE A 113 -10.05 -5.64 8.89
C ILE A 113 -8.56 -5.27 8.98
N LEU A 114 -7.91 -5.01 7.84
CA LEU A 114 -6.49 -4.66 7.81
C LEU A 114 -6.25 -3.22 8.31
N ALA A 115 -7.19 -2.30 8.07
CA ALA A 115 -7.16 -0.93 8.58
C ALA A 115 -7.27 -0.92 10.12
N GLU A 116 -8.15 -1.73 10.71
CA GLU A 116 -8.27 -1.90 12.16
C GLU A 116 -6.96 -2.44 12.77
N GLN A 117 -6.39 -3.51 12.20
CA GLN A 117 -5.11 -4.06 12.67
C GLN A 117 -3.96 -3.05 12.56
N PHE A 118 -3.87 -2.30 11.46
CA PHE A 118 -2.86 -1.26 11.28
C PHE A 118 -3.03 -0.13 12.30
N ASN A 119 -4.26 0.34 12.49
CA ASN A 119 -4.58 1.40 13.45
C ASN A 119 -4.25 0.98 14.89
N ALA A 120 -4.52 -0.27 15.28
CA ALA A 120 -4.13 -0.80 16.58
C ALA A 120 -2.60 -0.80 16.77
N ALA A 121 -1.84 -1.30 15.79
CA ALA A 121 -0.37 -1.31 15.86
C ALA A 121 0.23 0.11 15.92
N ILE A 122 -0.35 1.08 15.20
CA ILE A 122 0.05 2.49 15.28
C ILE A 122 -0.34 3.12 16.62
N GLU A 123 -1.48 2.77 17.20
CA GLU A 123 -1.92 3.29 18.50
C GLU A 123 -1.03 2.79 19.65
N ASP A 124 -0.67 1.51 19.63
CA ASP A 124 0.29 0.95 20.58
C ASP A 124 1.65 1.64 20.44
N LEU A 125 2.19 1.75 19.22
CA LEU A 125 3.44 2.47 18.94
C LEU A 125 3.38 3.91 19.46
N ARG A 126 2.29 4.64 19.17
CA ARG A 126 2.05 6.00 19.65
C ARG A 126 2.05 6.07 21.17
N THR A 127 1.44 5.10 21.84
CA THR A 127 1.44 4.98 23.30
C THR A 127 2.86 4.84 23.84
N GLN A 128 3.68 3.96 23.28
CA GLN A 128 5.08 3.81 23.68
C GLN A 128 5.89 5.10 23.42
N HIS A 129 5.65 5.76 22.29
CA HIS A 129 6.28 7.02 21.90
C HIS A 129 5.96 8.18 22.86
N THR A 130 4.87 8.13 23.64
CA THR A 130 4.62 9.12 24.71
C THR A 130 5.55 8.96 25.93
N LEU A 131 6.16 7.78 26.09
CA LEU A 131 7.01 7.44 27.24
C LEU A 131 8.50 7.66 26.95
N ILE A 132 8.92 7.51 25.69
CA ILE A 132 10.32 7.59 25.24
C ILE A 132 10.37 7.81 23.73
N ASP A 133 11.37 8.55 23.23
CA ASP A 133 11.68 8.56 21.79
C ASP A 133 12.22 7.18 21.39
N PRO A 134 11.55 6.41 20.51
CA PRO A 134 11.96 5.05 20.15
C PRO A 134 13.35 4.97 19.47
N GLU A 135 13.85 6.09 18.97
CA GLU A 135 15.17 6.24 18.34
C GLU A 135 16.28 6.64 19.35
N SER A 136 15.97 6.75 20.64
CA SER A 136 16.94 7.03 21.71
C SER A 136 18.09 6.02 21.75
N ASP A 137 19.31 6.50 21.97
CA ASP A 137 20.51 5.67 22.19
C ASP A 137 20.30 4.69 23.36
N PRO A 138 20.45 3.36 23.15
CA PRO A 138 20.35 2.35 24.21
C PRO A 138 21.17 2.63 25.47
N ALA A 139 22.30 3.34 25.37
CA ALA A 139 23.14 3.68 26.52
C ALA A 139 22.42 4.61 27.52
N THR A 140 21.48 5.44 27.06
CA THR A 140 20.69 6.32 27.92
C THR A 140 19.71 5.53 28.81
N LEU A 141 19.15 4.44 28.26
CA LEU A 141 18.12 3.60 28.87
C LEU A 141 18.60 2.77 30.07
N LEU A 142 19.91 2.61 30.24
CA LEU A 142 20.51 1.88 31.36
C LEU A 142 20.16 2.50 32.72
N ARG A 143 19.86 3.80 32.75
CA ARG A 143 19.48 4.55 33.98
C ARG A 143 17.99 4.75 34.13
N GLU A 144 17.21 4.41 33.10
CA GLU A 144 15.77 4.66 33.06
C GLU A 144 14.96 3.70 33.93
N SER A 145 13.67 3.97 34.06
CA SER A 145 12.74 3.03 34.70
C SER A 145 12.56 1.75 33.86
N ALA A 146 12.15 0.65 34.50
CA ALA A 146 11.80 -0.58 33.78
C ALA A 146 10.65 -0.35 32.78
N LYS A 147 9.69 0.52 33.11
CA LYS A 147 8.60 0.92 32.21
C LYS A 147 9.12 1.57 30.93
N VAL A 148 10.05 2.52 31.04
CA VAL A 148 10.65 3.23 29.90
C VAL A 148 11.49 2.28 29.02
N ARG A 149 12.25 1.36 29.63
CA ARG A 149 12.98 0.32 28.87
C ARG A 149 12.04 -0.63 28.12
N ASN A 150 10.95 -1.07 28.74
CA ASN A 150 9.97 -1.93 28.09
C ASN A 150 9.27 -1.18 26.95
N ALA A 151 8.84 0.06 27.16
CA ALA A 151 8.23 0.89 26.13
C ALA A 151 9.15 1.08 24.92
N TRP A 152 10.43 1.36 25.15
CA TRP A 152 11.43 1.43 24.08
C TRP A 152 11.55 0.09 23.33
N ALA A 153 11.56 -1.04 24.03
CA ALA A 153 11.60 -2.37 23.41
C ALA A 153 10.34 -2.67 22.58
N GLU A 154 9.16 -2.48 23.16
CA GLU A 154 7.84 -2.74 22.56
C GLU A 154 7.58 -1.85 21.33
N ALA A 155 8.04 -0.60 21.32
CA ALA A 155 7.89 0.30 20.17
C ALA A 155 8.41 -0.32 18.86
N ALA A 156 9.54 -1.04 18.89
CA ALA A 156 10.07 -1.70 17.70
C ALA A 156 9.14 -2.84 17.21
N VAL A 157 8.53 -3.59 18.13
CA VAL A 157 7.59 -4.68 17.81
C VAL A 157 6.32 -4.14 17.16
N HIS A 158 5.73 -3.06 17.70
CA HIS A 158 4.54 -2.43 17.12
C HIS A 158 4.85 -1.76 15.77
N ALA A 159 6.03 -1.17 15.60
CA ALA A 159 6.49 -0.61 14.33
C ALA A 159 6.76 -1.68 13.26
N GLU A 160 7.31 -2.83 13.64
CA GLU A 160 7.47 -3.99 12.75
C GLU A 160 6.09 -4.52 12.33
N ARG A 161 5.16 -4.72 13.28
CA ARG A 161 3.80 -5.18 12.98
C ARG A 161 3.04 -4.22 12.06
N ALA A 162 3.15 -2.91 12.27
CA ALA A 162 2.58 -1.90 11.36
C ALA A 162 3.21 -1.98 9.95
N THR A 163 4.50 -2.30 9.85
CA THR A 163 5.20 -2.49 8.57
C THR A 163 4.69 -3.74 7.84
N GLU A 164 4.54 -4.87 8.53
CA GLU A 164 3.98 -6.12 7.96
C GLU A 164 2.60 -5.87 7.35
N ILE A 165 1.65 -5.37 8.14
CA ILE A 165 0.25 -5.15 7.74
C ILE A 165 0.18 -4.17 6.57
N SER A 166 1.06 -3.16 6.52
CA SER A 166 0.98 -2.08 5.53
C SER A 166 1.02 -2.56 4.07
N ALA A 167 1.73 -3.66 3.78
CA ALA A 167 1.79 -4.23 2.44
C ALA A 167 0.46 -4.90 2.03
N ALA A 168 -0.20 -5.60 2.95
CA ALA A 168 -1.54 -6.16 2.72
C ALA A 168 -2.60 -5.06 2.64
N LEU A 169 -2.51 -4.03 3.51
CA LEU A 169 -3.41 -2.88 3.51
C LEU A 169 -3.41 -2.13 2.16
N LEU A 170 -2.23 -1.89 1.58
CA LEU A 170 -2.11 -1.26 0.25
C LEU A 170 -2.77 -2.11 -0.84
N ARG A 171 -2.57 -3.43 -0.83
CA ARG A 171 -3.23 -4.35 -1.77
C ARG A 171 -4.74 -4.34 -1.58
N ALA A 172 -5.22 -4.42 -0.34
CA ALA A 172 -6.65 -4.44 -0.04
C ALA A 172 -7.34 -3.16 -0.51
N ALA A 173 -6.75 -1.99 -0.28
CA ALA A 173 -7.25 -0.72 -0.80
C ALA A 173 -7.35 -0.74 -2.34
N GLN A 174 -6.29 -1.19 -3.02
CA GLN A 174 -6.25 -1.28 -4.49
C GLN A 174 -7.29 -2.27 -5.05
N LEU A 175 -7.46 -3.43 -4.42
CA LEU A 175 -8.45 -4.43 -4.84
C LEU A 175 -9.89 -4.02 -4.49
N ALA A 176 -10.08 -3.17 -3.48
CA ALA A 176 -11.35 -2.51 -3.18
C ALA A 176 -11.62 -1.27 -4.07
N GLY A 177 -10.72 -0.96 -5.02
CA GLY A 177 -10.91 0.09 -6.03
C GLY A 177 -10.34 1.47 -5.67
N ALA A 178 -9.66 1.62 -4.53
CA ALA A 178 -9.03 2.89 -4.15
C ALA A 178 -7.90 3.26 -5.13
N THR A 179 -7.89 4.53 -5.56
CA THR A 179 -6.81 5.03 -6.42
C THR A 179 -5.66 5.52 -5.54
N THR A 180 -4.56 4.77 -5.51
CA THR A 180 -3.35 5.11 -4.73
C THR A 180 -2.19 5.63 -5.59
N THR A 181 -2.37 5.66 -6.91
CA THR A 181 -1.33 6.00 -7.89
C THR A 181 -1.31 7.49 -8.22
N HIS A 182 -0.13 8.12 -8.18
CA HIS A 182 0.11 9.45 -8.73
C HIS A 182 1.43 9.44 -9.53
N PRO A 183 1.58 10.20 -10.64
CA PRO A 183 2.76 10.12 -11.52
C PRO A 183 4.12 10.41 -10.86
N SER A 184 4.13 11.09 -9.71
CA SER A 184 5.36 11.35 -8.93
C SER A 184 5.70 10.28 -7.88
N LEU A 185 4.91 9.21 -7.74
CA LEU A 185 5.07 8.19 -6.71
C LEU A 185 5.74 6.92 -7.24
N LYS A 186 6.68 6.39 -6.47
CA LYS A 186 7.11 4.99 -6.60
C LYS A 186 6.03 4.06 -6.04
N HIS A 187 6.07 2.76 -6.34
CA HIS A 187 5.09 1.80 -5.81
C HIS A 187 4.99 1.83 -4.28
N ASN A 188 6.13 1.83 -3.58
CA ASN A 188 6.19 1.88 -2.11
C ASN A 188 5.73 3.22 -1.51
N ASP A 189 5.66 4.28 -2.31
CA ASP A 189 5.18 5.61 -1.87
C ASP A 189 3.64 5.67 -1.85
N GLN A 190 2.96 4.77 -2.57
CA GLN A 190 1.49 4.79 -2.70
C GLN A 190 0.78 4.56 -1.35
N LEU A 191 1.40 3.79 -0.46
CA LEU A 191 0.95 3.60 0.93
C LEU A 191 0.78 4.91 1.69
N ALA A 192 1.57 5.94 1.40
CA ALA A 192 1.46 7.24 2.05
C ALA A 192 0.06 7.88 1.85
N SER A 193 -0.58 7.59 0.71
CA SER A 193 -1.96 8.01 0.39
C SER A 193 -3.02 7.38 1.28
N ILE A 194 -2.69 6.28 1.96
CA ILE A 194 -3.61 5.50 2.81
C ILE A 194 -3.38 5.84 4.28
N VAL A 195 -2.11 5.96 4.71
CA VAL A 195 -1.73 5.96 6.13
C VAL A 195 -1.32 7.33 6.69
N LEU A 196 -1.05 8.31 5.83
CA LEU A 196 -0.70 9.66 6.28
C LEU A 196 -1.91 10.57 6.30
N ASP A 197 -2.16 11.19 7.44
CA ASP A 197 -3.05 12.31 7.60
C ASP A 197 -2.25 13.60 7.87
N LEU A 198 -2.52 14.60 7.02
CA LEU A 198 -1.84 15.89 6.97
C LEU A 198 -2.70 17.04 7.50
N ASP A 199 -3.91 16.74 8.02
CA ASP A 199 -4.74 17.71 8.74
C ASP A 199 -4.14 18.07 10.12
N GLY A 200 -3.02 17.44 10.48
CA GLY A 200 -2.22 17.70 11.67
C GLY A 200 -1.24 18.87 11.54
N LYS A 201 -0.09 18.77 12.24
CA LYS A 201 0.89 19.87 12.38
C LYS A 201 2.02 19.83 11.34
N ALA A 202 2.22 18.69 10.70
CA ALA A 202 3.33 18.46 9.76
C ALA A 202 2.99 19.03 8.38
N THR A 203 3.95 19.72 7.76
CA THR A 203 3.82 20.09 6.34
C THR A 203 3.99 18.85 5.44
N LEU A 204 3.50 18.93 4.21
CA LEU A 204 3.69 17.86 3.21
C LEU A 204 5.17 17.46 3.06
N ARG A 205 6.09 18.44 3.09
CA ARG A 205 7.53 18.15 3.04
C ARG A 205 8.02 17.42 4.28
N GLN A 206 7.66 17.87 5.48
CA GLN A 206 8.08 17.21 6.73
C GLN A 206 7.59 15.76 6.79
N ALA A 207 6.35 15.51 6.35
CA ALA A 207 5.81 14.15 6.26
C ALA A 207 6.61 13.26 5.30
N TRP A 208 7.02 13.77 4.13
CA TRP A 208 7.85 13.02 3.17
C TRP A 208 9.31 12.86 3.60
N GLU A 209 9.90 13.85 4.29
CA GLU A 209 11.24 13.73 4.88
C GLU A 209 11.25 12.66 5.97
N ALA A 210 10.23 12.63 6.83
CA ALA A 210 10.03 11.57 7.83
C ALA A 210 9.76 10.20 7.19
N TRP A 211 8.99 10.14 6.09
CA TRP A 211 8.68 8.91 5.35
C TRP A 211 9.90 8.23 4.74
N ASP A 212 10.82 9.03 4.19
CA ASP A 212 12.08 8.56 3.60
C ASP A 212 13.16 8.26 4.67
N THR A 213 12.98 8.75 5.90
CA THR A 213 13.91 8.49 7.00
C THR A 213 13.71 7.07 7.53
N THR A 214 14.82 6.41 7.89
CA THR A 214 14.81 5.08 8.49
C THR A 214 15.53 5.11 9.83
N GLY A 215 14.95 4.43 10.81
CA GLY A 215 15.49 4.24 12.14
C GLY A 215 15.14 2.85 12.68
N ARG A 216 15.29 2.69 14.00
CA ARG A 216 14.97 1.47 14.74
C ARG A 216 13.50 1.08 14.61
N CYS A 217 12.58 2.04 14.57
CA CYS A 217 11.15 1.81 14.34
C CYS A 217 10.73 2.13 12.89
N GLY A 218 11.66 1.94 11.93
CA GLY A 218 11.42 2.19 10.52
C GLY A 218 11.17 3.67 10.24
N ARG A 219 10.07 3.98 9.54
CA ARG A 219 9.61 5.36 9.29
C ARG A 219 8.59 5.87 10.30
N TRP A 220 7.99 4.97 11.09
CA TRP A 220 6.80 5.28 11.89
C TRP A 220 7.12 6.18 13.08
N SER A 221 8.26 5.97 13.76
CA SER A 221 8.80 6.89 14.77
C SER A 221 9.07 8.28 14.20
N HIS A 222 9.71 8.38 13.04
CA HIS A 222 9.99 9.67 12.40
C HIS A 222 8.74 10.44 12.01
N LEU A 223 7.69 9.76 11.54
CA LEU A 223 6.39 10.36 11.22
C LEU A 223 5.68 10.89 12.48
N LEU A 224 5.70 10.13 13.58
CA LEU A 224 5.18 10.57 14.88
C LEU A 224 5.98 11.75 15.44
N ASN A 225 7.31 11.71 15.38
CA ASN A 225 8.20 12.82 15.76
C ASN A 225 7.98 14.09 14.91
N ALA A 226 7.65 13.95 13.62
CA ALA A 226 7.27 15.05 12.75
C ALA A 226 5.86 15.61 13.04
N GLY A 227 5.06 14.94 13.88
CA GLY A 227 3.69 15.34 14.21
C GLY A 227 2.67 15.03 13.11
N VAL A 228 2.96 14.04 12.25
CA VAL A 228 2.02 13.50 11.25
C VAL A 228 0.99 12.63 11.97
N ALA A 229 -0.29 12.78 11.64
CA ALA A 229 -1.31 11.87 12.12
C ALA A 229 -1.24 10.57 11.29
N LEU A 230 -1.21 9.42 11.97
CA LEU A 230 -1.09 8.12 11.35
C LEU A 230 -2.34 7.29 11.63
N HIS A 231 -3.06 6.94 10.57
CA HIS A 231 -4.16 5.99 10.58
C HIS A 231 -4.47 5.57 9.14
N ALA A 232 -5.00 4.37 8.94
CA ALA A 232 -5.61 3.96 7.69
C ALA A 232 -6.91 4.76 7.47
N ARG A 233 -6.93 5.60 6.43
CA ARG A 233 -8.09 6.42 6.01
C ARG A 233 -9.31 5.56 5.69
N ALA A 234 -10.52 6.15 5.71
CA ALA A 234 -11.69 5.52 5.10
C ALA A 234 -11.45 5.33 3.59
N LEU A 235 -12.02 4.28 2.99
CA LEU A 235 -11.71 3.86 1.61
C LEU A 235 -12.06 4.95 0.58
N GLU A 236 -13.17 5.64 0.84
CA GLU A 236 -13.69 6.80 0.09
C GLU A 236 -12.80 8.06 0.19
N ASP A 237 -12.02 8.19 1.26
CA ASP A 237 -11.15 9.35 1.54
C ASP A 237 -9.70 9.16 1.08
N ILE A 238 -9.37 7.98 0.51
CA ILE A 238 -8.05 7.70 -0.06
C ILE A 238 -7.85 8.53 -1.33
N THR A 239 -7.01 9.54 -1.22
CA THR A 239 -6.60 10.40 -2.33
C THR A 239 -5.10 10.26 -2.58
N PRO A 240 -4.62 10.13 -3.83
CA PRO A 240 -3.19 9.96 -4.12
C PRO A 240 -2.33 11.09 -3.56
N LEU A 241 -1.55 10.79 -2.51
CA LEU A 241 -0.71 11.79 -1.87
C LEU A 241 0.57 11.98 -2.67
N ARG A 242 0.69 13.09 -3.40
CA ARG A 242 1.89 13.40 -4.19
C ARG A 242 3.12 13.73 -3.32
N ARG A 243 4.31 13.44 -3.85
CA ARG A 243 5.59 14.01 -3.38
C ARG A 243 5.57 15.56 -3.41
N PRO A 244 6.36 16.24 -2.54
CA PRO A 244 6.39 17.69 -2.50
C PRO A 244 7.16 18.25 -3.71
N ARG A 245 6.87 19.49 -4.10
CA ARG A 245 7.65 20.17 -5.15
C ARG A 245 9.10 20.41 -4.71
N PRO A 246 10.07 20.53 -5.64
CA PRO A 246 11.42 20.99 -5.32
C PRO A 246 11.41 22.36 -4.63
N LEU A 247 12.40 22.62 -3.78
CA LEU A 247 12.57 23.93 -3.14
C LEU A 247 12.89 25.01 -4.19
N GLU A 248 12.30 26.18 -4.02
CA GLU A 248 12.56 27.36 -4.86
C GLU A 248 13.68 28.21 -4.24
N ASN A 249 14.61 28.72 -5.05
CA ASN A 249 15.57 29.73 -4.60
C ASN A 249 15.02 31.13 -4.89
N ARG A 250 14.82 31.94 -3.85
CA ARG A 250 14.35 33.33 -3.96
C ARG A 250 15.42 34.31 -3.50
N ASN A 251 15.63 35.38 -4.26
CA ASN A 251 16.52 36.47 -3.87
C ASN A 251 15.85 37.37 -2.83
N VAL A 252 16.43 37.45 -1.63
CA VAL A 252 16.03 38.39 -0.58
C VAL A 252 16.99 39.57 -0.58
N SER A 253 16.47 40.79 -0.69
CA SER A 253 17.28 42.00 -0.53
C SER A 253 17.67 42.19 0.94
N THR A 254 18.96 42.38 1.19
CA THR A 254 19.56 42.55 2.53
C THR A 254 20.14 43.95 2.75
N GLY A 255 19.91 44.86 1.80
CA GLY A 255 20.42 46.23 1.81
C GLY A 255 20.84 46.70 0.41
N PRO A 256 21.36 47.93 0.28
CA PRO A 256 21.77 48.51 -1.00
C PRO A 256 22.78 47.60 -1.73
N GLY A 257 22.40 47.10 -2.90
CA GLY A 257 23.25 46.26 -3.76
C GLY A 257 23.56 44.86 -3.23
N ARG A 258 22.87 44.36 -2.18
CA ARG A 258 23.11 43.03 -1.61
C ARG A 258 21.85 42.18 -1.61
N SER A 259 21.83 41.11 -2.42
CA SER A 259 20.82 40.05 -2.32
C SER A 259 21.46 38.74 -1.85
N VAL A 260 20.68 37.94 -1.12
CA VAL A 260 21.05 36.58 -0.72
C VAL A 260 19.96 35.64 -1.22
N ASN A 261 20.36 34.54 -1.86
CA ASN A 261 19.42 33.47 -2.19
C ASN A 261 19.05 32.72 -0.91
N VAL A 262 17.74 32.65 -0.63
CA VAL A 262 17.19 31.76 0.39
C VAL A 262 16.41 30.64 -0.29
N SER A 263 16.46 29.45 0.29
CA SER A 263 15.65 28.33 -0.16
C SER A 263 14.27 28.41 0.50
N VAL A 264 13.22 28.22 -0.30
CA VAL A 264 11.81 28.43 0.05
C VAL A 264 11.04 27.18 -0.32
N ASP A 265 10.15 26.74 0.56
CA ASP A 265 9.25 25.65 0.24
C ASP A 265 8.00 26.23 -0.44
N PRO A 266 7.75 25.95 -1.73
CA PRO A 266 6.59 26.49 -2.43
C PRO A 266 5.25 25.93 -1.90
N GLU A 267 5.26 25.01 -0.93
CA GLU A 267 4.09 24.32 -0.36
C GLU A 267 3.83 24.69 1.10
N ASP A 268 4.69 25.51 1.69
CA ASP A 268 4.54 26.08 3.02
C ASP A 268 4.55 27.61 2.89
N PRO A 269 3.40 28.28 3.11
CA PRO A 269 3.25 29.72 2.84
C PRO A 269 4.19 30.58 3.69
N ASP A 270 4.49 30.12 4.91
CA ASP A 270 5.30 30.85 5.88
C ASP A 270 6.81 30.60 5.67
N SER A 271 7.19 29.63 4.82
CA SER A 271 8.59 29.23 4.63
C SER A 271 9.48 30.38 4.16
N TYR A 272 8.97 31.28 3.31
CA TYR A 272 9.68 32.48 2.88
C TYR A 272 9.93 33.43 4.05
N GLU A 273 8.91 33.71 4.88
CA GLU A 273 9.03 34.61 6.02
C GLU A 273 10.01 34.07 7.06
N ARG A 274 9.95 32.75 7.35
CA ARG A 274 10.90 32.09 8.24
C ARG A 274 12.32 32.11 7.70
N ALA A 275 12.51 31.94 6.38
CA ALA A 275 13.82 32.04 5.74
C ALA A 275 14.40 33.47 5.80
N VAL A 276 13.57 34.49 5.57
CA VAL A 276 13.95 35.91 5.73
C VAL A 276 14.30 36.22 7.18
N ALA A 277 13.49 35.77 8.15
CA ALA A 277 13.75 36.00 9.57
C ALA A 277 15.05 35.33 10.04
N ALA A 278 15.32 34.10 9.59
CA ALA A 278 16.57 33.39 9.87
C ALA A 278 17.79 34.11 9.27
N LEU A 279 17.67 34.62 8.04
CA LEU A 279 18.71 35.42 7.39
C LEU A 279 19.00 36.72 8.15
N THR A 280 17.96 37.49 8.50
CA THR A 280 18.11 38.73 9.29
C THR A 280 18.77 38.46 10.64
N LYS A 281 18.36 37.38 11.34
CA LYS A 281 18.96 36.95 12.61
C LYS A 281 20.44 36.55 12.47
N ARG A 282 20.84 36.01 11.32
CA ARG A 282 22.25 35.68 11.02
C ARG A 282 23.06 36.93 10.72
N LEU A 283 22.51 37.88 9.96
CA LEU A 283 23.17 39.15 9.64
C LEU A 283 23.35 40.04 10.88
N ALA A 284 22.39 40.04 11.82
CA ALA A 284 22.50 40.76 13.10
C ALA A 284 23.55 40.17 14.08
N ARG A 285 24.24 39.08 13.71
CA ARG A 285 25.29 38.42 14.50
C ARG A 285 26.68 38.49 13.85
N ALA A 286 26.80 39.12 12.69
CA ALA A 286 28.02 39.22 11.89
C ALA A 286 28.55 40.65 11.86
#